data_AF-A0A2V7XTE8-F1
#
_entry.id   AF-A0A2V7XTE8-F1
#
_cell.length_a   1.000
_cell.length_b   1.000
_cell.length_c   1.000
_cell.angle_alpha   90.00
_cell.angle_beta   90.00
_cell.angle_gamma   90.00
#
_symmetry.space_group_name_H-M   'P 1'
#
loop_
_entity.id
_entity.type
_entity.pdbx_description
1 polymer ?
#
loop_
_entity_poly.entity_id
_entity_poly.type
_entity_poly.pdbx_seq_one_letter_code
_entity_poly.pdbx_strand_id
1 'polypeptide(L)' 'MSKTLAAGQWLRHERFGVGVAVESDEEHTTIDFEEHGPKKFVTRLLEVELTSARDTPLARRRRKTTVAR' A
#
# COMPACT_ATOMS: atom_id res chain seq x y z
N MET A 1 7.15 -5.03 -18.90
CA MET A 1 7.35 -4.06 -17.81
C MET A 1 6.30 -4.37 -16.75
N SER A 2 6.68 -5.03 -15.65
CA SER A 2 5.78 -5.30 -14.54
C SER A 2 5.38 -3.97 -13.86
N LYS A 3 4.09 -3.78 -13.63
CA LYS A 3 3.51 -2.53 -13.10
C LYS A 3 3.36 -2.63 -11.58
N THR A 4 4.49 -2.73 -10.88
CA THR A 4 4.55 -2.74 -9.41
C THR A 4 4.59 -1.32 -8.86
N LEU A 5 3.89 -1.05 -7.77
CA LEU A 5 3.93 0.25 -7.10
C LEU A 5 5.17 0.37 -6.21
N ALA A 6 5.81 1.53 -6.20
CA ALA A 6 6.90 1.81 -5.28
C ALA A 6 6.37 1.87 -3.83
N ALA A 7 7.14 1.33 -2.88
CA ALA A 7 6.82 1.49 -1.47
C ALA A 7 6.86 2.98 -1.08
N GLY A 8 5.84 3.45 -0.36
CA GLY A 8 5.62 4.85 -0.03
C GLY A 8 4.85 5.63 -1.12
N GLN A 9 4.44 5.00 -2.21
CA GLN A 9 3.63 5.65 -3.24
C GLN A 9 2.20 5.88 -2.75
N TRP A 10 1.73 7.12 -2.84
CA TRP A 10 0.36 7.51 -2.53
C TRP A 10 -0.57 7.19 -3.69
N LEU A 11 -1.76 6.72 -3.33
CA LEU A 11 -2.79 6.31 -4.27
C LEU A 11 -4.19 6.47 -3.66
N ARG A 12 -5.20 6.49 -4.53
CA ARG A 12 -6.61 6.43 -4.15
C ARG A 12 -7.26 5.20 -4.75
N HIS A 13 -7.98 4.45 -3.92
CA HIS A 13 -8.84 3.35 -4.33
C HIS A 13 -10.31 3.78 -4.18
N GLU A 14 -11.17 3.39 -5.12
CA GLU A 14 -12.58 3.82 -5.15
C GLU A 14 -13.34 3.49 -3.85
N ARG A 15 -13.17 2.26 -3.34
CA ARG A 15 -13.87 1.74 -2.15
C ARG A 15 -13.22 2.10 -0.81
N PHE A 16 -11.89 2.15 -0.76
CA PHE A 16 -11.14 2.28 0.49
C PHE A 16 -10.56 3.69 0.69
N GLY A 17 -10.72 4.57 -0.29
CA GLY A 17 -10.21 5.93 -0.23
C GLY A 17 -8.70 6.01 -0.43
N VAL A 18 -8.07 6.95 0.26
CA VAL A 18 -6.65 7.28 0.11
C VAL A 18 -5.80 6.33 0.95
N GLY A 19 -4.71 5.86 0.36
CA GLY A 19 -3.75 5.01 1.04
C GLY A 19 -2.37 5.06 0.42
N VAL A 20 -1.48 4.27 0.98
CA VAL A 20 -0.07 4.19 0.59
C VAL A 20 0.32 2.76 0.27
N ALA A 21 1.04 2.55 -0.83
CA ALA A 21 1.64 1.27 -1.11
C ALA A 21 2.75 0.99 -0.08
N VAL A 22 2.60 -0.05 0.73
CA VAL A 22 3.62 -0.47 1.70
C VAL A 22 4.59 -1.45 1.06
N GLU A 23 4.08 -2.35 0.23
CA GLU A 23 4.82 -3.44 -0.40
C GLU A 23 4.08 -3.83 -1.68
N SER A 24 4.80 -4.06 -2.76
CA SER A 24 4.18 -4.47 -4.03
C SER A 24 5.10 -5.41 -4.79
N ASP A 25 4.55 -6.55 -5.17
CA ASP A 25 5.16 -7.58 -6.00
C ASP A 25 4.29 -7.83 -7.25
N GLU A 26 4.71 -8.73 -8.13
CA GLU A 26 3.97 -9.04 -9.36
C GLU A 26 2.61 -9.68 -9.12
N GLU A 27 2.46 -10.39 -7.99
CA GLU A 27 1.22 -11.08 -7.63
C GLU A 27 0.35 -10.24 -6.69
N HIS A 28 0.97 -9.55 -5.74
CA HIS A 28 0.25 -8.86 -4.68
C HIS A 28 0.78 -7.48 -4.33
N THR A 29 -0.14 -6.59 -3.97
CA THR A 29 0.16 -5.25 -3.46
C THR A 29 -0.52 -5.06 -2.12
N THR A 30 0.25 -4.62 -1.13
CA THR A 30 -0.23 -4.24 0.19
C THR A 30 -0.32 -2.72 0.28
N ILE A 31 -1.51 -2.23 0.60
CA ILE A 31 -1.82 -0.81 0.72
C ILE A 31 -2.31 -0.54 2.14
N ASP A 32 -1.74 0.45 2.81
CA ASP A 32 -2.23 0.95 4.10
C ASP A 32 -3.16 2.15 3.84
N PHE A 33 -4.46 1.95 4.04
CA PHE A 33 -5.47 2.99 3.87
C PHE A 33 -5.68 3.75 5.17
N GLU A 34 -5.92 5.06 5.09
CA GLU A 34 -6.08 5.89 6.29
C GLU A 34 -7.32 5.49 7.11
N GLU A 35 -8.43 5.14 6.46
CA GLU A 35 -9.69 4.79 7.12
C GLU A 35 -9.80 3.30 7.48
N HIS A 36 -9.21 2.42 6.66
CA HIS A 36 -9.42 0.96 6.77
C HIS A 36 -8.17 0.17 7.18
N GLY A 37 -7.02 0.84 7.28
CA GLY A 37 -5.74 0.22 7.56
C GLY A 37 -5.22 -0.68 6.41
N PRO A 38 -4.35 -1.66 6.71
CA PRO A 38 -3.67 -2.46 5.70
C PRO A 38 -4.60 -3.46 5.00
N LYS A 39 -4.56 -3.46 3.68
CA LYS A 39 -5.27 -4.38 2.78
C LYS A 39 -4.33 -4.93 1.73
N LYS A 40 -4.51 -6.21 1.38
CA LYS A 40 -3.73 -6.89 0.33
C LYS A 40 -4.61 -7.15 -0.87
N PHE A 41 -4.10 -6.79 -2.04
CA PHE A 41 -4.78 -6.95 -3.33
C PHE A 41 -3.95 -7.83 -4.25
N VAL A 42 -4.60 -8.35 -5.29
CA VAL A 42 -3.89 -8.98 -6.41
C VAL A 42 -3.43 -7.86 -7.34
N THR A 43 -2.13 -7.73 -7.60
CA THR A 43 -1.55 -6.61 -8.36
C THR A 43 -2.18 -6.47 -9.74
N ARG A 44 -2.48 -7.60 -10.39
CA ARG A 44 -3.11 -7.65 -11.72
C ARG A 44 -4.56 -7.16 -11.75
N LEU A 45 -5.25 -7.15 -10.62
CA LEU A 45 -6.64 -6.72 -10.49
C LEU A 45 -6.77 -5.39 -9.73
N LEU A 46 -5.63 -4.79 -9.37
CA LEU A 46 -5.62 -3.56 -8.57
C LEU A 46 -5.89 -2.35 -9.46
N GLU A 47 -7.02 -1.68 -9.21
CA GLU A 47 -7.40 -0.43 -9.87
C GLU A 47 -7.31 0.71 -8.86
N VAL A 48 -6.31 1.57 -9.06
CA VAL A 48 -6.02 2.71 -8.17
C VAL A 48 -5.52 3.89 -8.98
N GLU A 49 -5.84 5.09 -8.50
CA GLU A 49 -5.34 6.35 -9.05
C GLU A 49 -4.07 6.76 -8.31
N LEU A 50 -2.95 6.97 -9.02
CA LEU A 50 -1.72 7.45 -8.39
C LEU A 50 -1.88 8.91 -7.99
N THR A 51 -1.55 9.23 -6.74
CA THR A 51 -1.70 10.59 -6.21
C THR A 51 -0.34 11.08 -5.70
N SER A 52 0.01 12.35 -5.96
CA SER A 52 1.23 12.98 -5.44
C SER A 52 1.04 13.65 -4.07
N ALA A 53 -0.11 13.45 -3.42
CA ALA A 53 -0.42 14.04 -2.13
C ALA A 53 0.59 13.53 -1.10
N ARG A 54 1.44 14.43 -0.62
CA ARG A 54 2.65 14.13 0.16
C ARG A 54 2.44 14.52 1.62
N ASP A 55 1.22 14.39 2.13
CA ASP A 55 0.81 15.17 3.30
C ASP A 55 0.73 14.39 4.61
N THR A 56 0.86 13.06 4.62
CA THR A 56 0.91 12.32 5.89
C THR A 56 2.17 11.46 6.00
N PRO A 57 3.10 11.77 6.93
CA PRO A 57 4.22 10.90 7.20
C PRO A 57 3.68 9.67 7.91
N LEU A 58 3.53 8.57 7.18
CA LEU A 58 3.12 7.30 7.77
C LEU A 58 4.22 6.89 8.74
N ALA A 59 3.93 7.05 10.03
CA ALA A 59 4.75 6.54 11.10
C ALA A 59 4.93 5.04 10.83
N ARG A 60 6.12 4.67 10.34
CA ARG A 60 6.51 3.30 10.02
C ARG A 60 6.17 2.42 11.20
N ARG A 61 5.02 1.75 11.17
CA ARG A 61 4.69 0.73 12.16
C ARG A 61 5.52 -0.48 11.77
N ARG A 62 6.76 -0.49 12.28
CA ARG A 62 7.69 -1.61 12.19
C ARG A 62 6.89 -2.86 12.56
N ARG A 63 6.62 -3.73 11.59
CA ARG A 63 6.16 -5.09 11.88
C ARG A 63 7.29 -5.70 12.70
N LYS A 64 7.09 -5.82 14.02
CA LYS A 64 7.93 -6.66 14.86
C LYS A 64 7.70 -8.08 14.36
N THR A 65 8.60 -8.57 13.50
CA THR A 65 8.72 -10.01 13.31
C THR A 65 9.28 -10.53 14.62
N THR A 66 8.39 -11.02 15.47
CA THR A 66 8.75 -11.84 16.62
C THR A 66 9.37 -13.10 16.07
N VAL A 67 10.68 -13.11 15.87
CA VAL A 67 11.42 -14.38 15.77
C VAL A 67 11.68 -14.80 17.20
N ALA A 68 10.76 -15.61 17.72
CA ALA A 68 11.06 -16.47 18.84
C ALA A 68 12.02 -17.56 18.36
N ARG A 69 13.19 -17.66 18.98
CA ARG A 69 13.94 -18.90 19.13
C ARG A 69 14.69 -18.88 20.44
#